data_AF-A0A971N5I5-F1
#
_entry.id   AF-A0A971N5I5-F1
#
_cell.length_a   1.000
_cell.length_b   1.000
_cell.length_c   1.000
_cell.angle_alpha   90.00
_cell.angle_beta   90.00
_cell.angle_gamma   90.00
#
_symmetry.space_group_name_H-M   'P 1'
#
loop_
_entity.id
_entity.type
_entity.pdbx_description
1 polymer ?
#
loop_
_entity_poly.entity_id
_entity_poly.type
_entity_poly.pdbx_seq_one_letter_code
_entity_poly.pdbx_strand_id
1 'polypeptide(L)'
;MTDSSQVIGYIMPVRKEKGGSTMTGQKICQSCAMPLTEASLFGTNADGSFTVRFSYPEDEWVYGFILSFGMYAKVITPPHIREIIRERLKKTLAFYE
;
A
#
# COMPACT_ATOMS: atom_id res chain seq x y z
N MET A 1 -22.38 -16.45 4.88
CA MET A 1 -22.11 -15.05 5.30
C MET A 1 -20.62 -14.91 5.48
N THR A 2 -19.89 -14.65 4.39
CA THR A 2 -18.45 -14.35 4.45
C THR A 2 -18.29 -12.97 3.85
N ASP A 3 -17.96 -12.06 4.75
CA ASP A 3 -17.82 -10.62 4.64
C ASP A 3 -16.98 -10.20 3.41
N SER A 4 -17.66 -9.56 2.44
CA SER A 4 -17.14 -9.22 1.11
C SER A 4 -16.27 -7.95 1.05
N SER A 5 -15.67 -7.55 2.17
CA SER A 5 -15.03 -6.22 2.30
C SER A 5 -13.51 -6.27 2.47
N GLN A 6 -12.89 -7.41 2.13
CA GLN A 6 -11.45 -7.54 2.22
C GLN A 6 -10.76 -6.79 1.08
N VAL A 7 -9.95 -5.83 1.45
CA VAL A 7 -8.88 -5.35 0.61
C VAL A 7 -7.88 -6.50 0.40
N ILE A 8 -7.43 -6.75 -0.84
CA ILE A 8 -6.57 -7.91 -1.14
C ILE A 8 -5.22 -7.53 -1.74
N GLY A 9 -4.99 -6.26 -2.11
CA GLY A 9 -3.62 -5.79 -2.25
C GLY A 9 -3.40 -4.41 -2.86
N TYR A 10 -2.23 -3.85 -2.51
CA TYR A 10 -1.69 -2.59 -3.02
C TYR A 10 -0.27 -2.79 -3.53
N ILE A 11 0.10 -2.03 -4.57
CA ILE A 11 1.48 -1.93 -5.02
C ILE A 11 2.07 -0.61 -4.53
N MET A 12 3.25 -0.68 -3.90
CA MET A 12 4.09 0.47 -3.57
C MET A 12 5.34 0.44 -4.45
N PRO A 13 5.67 1.51 -5.21
CA PRO A 13 6.98 1.63 -5.82
C PRO A 13 8.03 1.87 -4.73
N VAL A 14 9.17 1.19 -4.83
CA VAL A 14 10.27 1.37 -3.88
C VAL A 14 10.86 2.77 -4.05
N ARG A 15 10.85 3.56 -2.97
CA ARG A 15 11.70 4.76 -2.87
C ARG A 15 13.15 4.26 -2.87
N LYS A 16 13.91 4.49 -3.95
CA LYS A 16 15.35 4.20 -3.96
C LYS A 16 16.04 5.15 -2.98
N GLU A 17 16.18 4.74 -1.73
CA GLU A 17 17.15 5.33 -0.80
C GLU A 17 18.33 4.37 -0.65
N LYS A 18 19.53 4.92 -0.90
CA LYS A 18 20.80 4.20 -0.74
C LYS A 18 21.10 4.10 0.75
N GLY A 19 21.36 2.88 1.23
CA GLY A 19 22.00 2.66 2.53
C GLY A 19 21.23 1.68 3.40
N GLY A 20 21.61 0.40 3.31
CA GLY A 20 21.21 -0.59 4.29
C GLY A 20 21.88 -0.34 5.63
N SER A 21 21.20 -0.71 6.71
CA SER A 21 21.83 -1.03 8.00
C SER A 21 20.97 -2.07 8.71
N THR A 22 21.39 -3.32 8.63
CA THR A 22 20.89 -4.43 9.45
C THR A 22 21.46 -4.30 10.86
N MET A 23 20.63 -4.00 11.87
CA MET A 23 21.05 -3.99 13.29
C MET A 23 19.97 -4.55 14.23
N THR A 24 19.27 -5.60 13.82
CA THR A 24 18.58 -6.62 14.65
C THR A 24 17.91 -7.58 13.66
N GLY A 25 17.87 -8.89 13.93
CA GLY A 25 17.45 -9.94 12.97
C GLY A 25 15.98 -9.91 12.50
N GLN A 26 15.29 -8.78 12.62
CA GLN A 26 13.91 -8.58 12.18
C GLN A 26 13.91 -7.76 10.88
N LYS A 27 13.41 -8.34 9.79
CA LYS A 27 13.24 -7.61 8.53
C LYS A 27 12.08 -6.62 8.70
N ILE A 28 12.34 -5.35 8.40
CA ILE A 28 11.36 -4.26 8.51
C ILE A 28 11.18 -3.57 7.16
N CYS A 29 9.96 -3.10 6.88
CA CYS A 29 9.68 -2.32 5.68
C CYS A 29 10.42 -0.97 5.76
N GLN A 30 11.22 -0.65 4.74
CA GLN A 30 12.07 0.54 4.74
C GLN A 30 11.29 1.87 4.65
N SER A 31 10.02 1.83 4.26
CA SER A 31 9.18 3.03 4.16
C SER A 31 8.37 3.32 5.42
N CYS A 32 7.85 2.28 6.09
CA CYS A 32 6.89 2.44 7.19
C CYS A 32 7.36 1.82 8.51
N ALA A 33 8.55 1.22 8.55
CA ALA A 33 9.11 0.53 9.71
C ALA A 33 8.20 -0.57 10.30
N MET A 34 7.20 -1.05 9.55
CA MET A 34 6.36 -2.17 9.97
C MET A 34 7.17 -3.48 9.95
N PRO A 35 7.00 -4.36 10.96
CA PRO A 35 7.61 -5.67 10.98
C PRO A 35 7.13 -6.53 9.80
N LEU A 36 8.06 -7.01 8.98
CA LEU A 36 7.74 -7.97 7.92
C LEU A 36 7.81 -9.39 8.51
N THR A 37 6.66 -9.89 8.95
CA THR A 37 6.53 -11.17 9.65
C THR A 37 6.46 -12.39 8.72
N GLU A 38 6.23 -12.20 7.43
CA GLU A 38 6.07 -13.29 6.46
C GLU A 38 7.08 -13.23 5.31
N ALA A 39 7.63 -14.39 4.95
CA ALA A 39 8.67 -14.48 3.92
C ALA A 39 8.20 -14.15 2.51
N SER A 40 6.92 -14.35 2.24
CA SER A 40 6.22 -13.95 1.01
C SER A 40 6.19 -12.43 0.80
N LEU A 41 6.43 -11.65 1.86
CA LEU A 41 6.58 -10.20 1.81
C LEU A 41 8.03 -9.78 1.53
N PHE A 42 8.93 -10.71 1.22
CA PHE A 42 10.29 -10.41 0.77
C PHE A 42 10.37 -10.64 -0.73
N GLY A 43 10.12 -9.60 -1.52
CA GLY A 43 10.31 -9.67 -2.96
C GLY A 43 9.75 -8.45 -3.67
N THR A 44 10.62 -7.73 -4.38
CA THR A 44 10.16 -6.77 -5.38
C THR A 44 9.69 -7.54 -6.62
N ASN A 45 8.60 -7.08 -7.22
CA ASN A 45 8.23 -7.42 -8.59
C ASN A 45 9.40 -7.14 -9.55
N ALA A 46 9.35 -7.67 -10.77
CA ALA A 46 10.42 -7.52 -11.75
C ALA A 46 10.77 -6.05 -12.09
N ASP A 47 9.84 -5.13 -11.87
CA ASP A 47 10.00 -3.68 -12.05
C ASP A 47 10.54 -2.95 -10.82
N GLY A 48 10.85 -3.68 -9.73
CA GLY A 48 11.30 -3.10 -8.47
C GLY A 48 10.18 -2.57 -7.57
N SER A 49 8.90 -2.76 -7.93
CA SER A 49 7.76 -2.42 -7.06
C SER A 49 7.48 -3.52 -6.03
N PHE A 50 6.73 -3.23 -4.97
CA PHE A 50 6.36 -4.20 -3.95
C PHE A 50 4.85 -4.38 -3.90
N THR A 51 4.38 -5.64 -3.90
CA THR A 51 2.95 -5.96 -3.75
C THR A 51 2.67 -6.36 -2.31
N VAL A 52 1.91 -5.56 -1.59
CA VAL A 52 1.41 -5.87 -0.25
C VAL A 52 0.02 -6.49 -0.38
N ARG A 53 -0.24 -7.58 0.33
CA ARG A 53 -1.60 -8.06 0.59
C ARG A 53 -1.94 -7.78 2.03
N PHE A 54 -3.09 -7.16 2.28
CA PHE A 54 -3.54 -6.87 3.62
C PHE A 54 -5.06 -6.94 3.70
N SER A 55 -5.61 -7.72 4.64
CA SER A 55 -7.05 -7.87 4.88
C SER A 55 -7.52 -7.07 6.09
N TYR A 56 -8.06 -5.86 5.88
CA TYR A 56 -8.77 -5.06 6.90
C TYR A 56 -10.25 -4.94 6.55
N PRO A 57 -11.13 -4.69 7.54
CA PRO A 57 -12.48 -4.19 7.27
C PRO A 57 -12.43 -2.93 6.41
N GLU A 58 -13.34 -2.82 5.45
CA GLU A 58 -13.47 -1.62 4.62
C GLU A 58 -14.11 -0.48 5.41
N ASP A 59 -13.30 0.53 5.78
CA ASP A 59 -13.75 1.72 6.49
C ASP A 59 -13.04 2.99 6.02
N GLU A 60 -13.41 4.14 6.61
CA GLU A 60 -12.80 5.44 6.27
C GLU A 60 -11.30 5.52 6.58
N TRP A 61 -10.82 4.78 7.57
CA TRP A 61 -9.41 4.76 7.93
C TRP A 61 -8.58 4.12 6.83
N VAL A 62 -9.04 3.01 6.23
CA VAL A 62 -8.36 2.34 5.12
C VAL A 62 -8.18 3.28 3.92
N TYR A 63 -9.19 4.09 3.58
CA TYR A 63 -9.07 5.06 2.49
C TYR A 63 -8.03 6.14 2.79
N GLY A 64 -8.05 6.69 4.01
CA GLY A 64 -7.05 7.68 4.45
C GLY A 64 -5.64 7.10 4.43
N PHE A 65 -5.48 5.87 4.90
CA PHE A 65 -4.21 5.16 4.89
C PHE A 65 -3.66 5.01 3.46
N ILE A 66 -4.46 4.56 2.49
CA ILE A 66 -4.03 4.44 1.08
C ILE A 66 -3.66 5.80 0.50
N LEU A 67 -4.50 6.83 0.73
CA LEU A 67 -4.27 8.17 0.21
C LEU A 67 -3.02 8.83 0.80
N SER A 68 -2.61 8.47 2.01
CA SER A 68 -1.39 8.98 2.64
C SER A 68 -0.12 8.69 1.83
N PHE A 69 -0.12 7.65 0.99
CA PHE A 69 0.97 7.31 0.08
C PHE A 69 0.96 8.13 -1.22
N GLY A 70 -0.12 8.86 -1.53
CA GLY A 70 -0.23 9.67 -2.73
C GLY A 70 0.04 8.88 -4.02
N MET A 71 0.94 9.39 -4.87
CA MET A 71 1.31 8.75 -6.14
C MET A 71 2.14 7.47 -5.98
N TYR A 72 2.57 7.15 -4.75
CA TYR A 72 3.39 5.97 -4.44
C TYR A 72 2.53 4.75 -4.03
N ALA A 73 1.23 4.76 -4.23
CA ALA A 73 0.41 3.57 -4.02
C ALA A 73 -0.61 3.39 -5.14
N LYS A 74 -0.81 2.14 -5.52
CA LYS A 74 -1.86 1.75 -6.47
C LYS A 74 -2.66 0.58 -5.94
N VAL A 75 -3.98 0.76 -5.88
CA VAL A 75 -4.93 -0.31 -5.58
C VAL A 75 -5.10 -1.22 -6.78
N ILE A 76 -4.84 -2.51 -6.60
CA ILE A 76 -5.07 -3.51 -7.64
C ILE A 76 -6.42 -4.18 -7.46
N THR A 77 -6.75 -4.57 -6.23
CA THR A 77 -7.99 -5.28 -5.89
C THR A 77 -8.37 -4.99 -4.43
N PRO A 78 -9.65 -4.74 -4.12
CA PRO A 78 -10.81 -4.88 -5.02
C PRO A 78 -11.11 -3.65 -5.90
N PRO A 79 -11.83 -3.82 -7.04
CA PRO A 79 -12.06 -2.75 -8.01
C PRO A 79 -12.83 -1.54 -7.49
N HIS A 80 -13.77 -1.71 -6.56
CA HIS A 80 -14.57 -0.61 -6.02
C HIS A 80 -13.74 0.31 -5.12
N ILE A 81 -12.85 -0.23 -4.28
CA ILE A 81 -11.90 0.56 -3.48
C ILE A 81 -11.03 1.42 -4.39
N ARG A 82 -10.54 0.85 -5.49
CA ARG A 82 -9.77 1.59 -6.49
C ARG A 82 -10.57 2.75 -7.08
N GLU A 83 -11.88 2.59 -7.32
CA GLU A 83 -12.75 3.67 -7.79
C GLU A 83 -12.91 4.76 -6.73
N ILE A 84 -13.15 4.38 -5.47
CA ILE A 84 -13.28 5.33 -4.35
C ILE A 84 -12.02 6.18 -4.21
N ILE A 85 -10.84 5.57 -4.26
CA ILE A 85 -9.56 6.28 -4.19
C ILE A 85 -9.38 7.21 -5.39
N ARG A 86 -9.75 6.77 -6.60
CA ARG A 86 -9.68 7.62 -7.80
C ARG A 86 -10.55 8.86 -7.66
N GLU A 87 -11.81 8.71 -7.24
CA GLU A 87 -12.73 9.83 -7.09
C GLU A 87 -12.28 10.82 -6.01
N ARG A 88 -11.72 10.32 -4.89
CA ARG A 88 -11.12 11.18 -3.86
C ARG A 88 -9.94 11.97 -4.42
N LEU A 89 -9.03 11.32 -5.15
CA LEU A 89 -7.89 11.99 -5.78
C LEU A 89 -8.32 13.07 -6.78
N LYS A 90 -9.35 12.82 -7.60
CA LYS A 90 -9.91 13.84 -8.52
C LYS A 90 -10.44 15.04 -7.77
N LYS A 91 -11.19 14.83 -6.67
CA LYS A 91 -11.68 15.93 -5.82
C LYS A 91 -10.54 16.73 -5.22
N THR A 92 -9.47 16.05 -4.77
CA THR A 92 -8.27 16.72 -4.28
C THR A 92 -7.57 17.52 -5.37
N LEU A 93 -7.46 16.98 -6.59
CA LEU A 93 -6.84 17.66 -7.73
C LEU A 93 -7.58 18.94 -8.09
N ALA A 94 -8.92 18.92 -8.05
CA ALA A 94 -9.76 20.08 -8.34
C ALA A 94 -9.55 21.28 -7.40
N PHE A 95 -8.85 21.13 -6.26
CA PHE A 95 -8.45 22.26 -5.41
C PHE A 95 -7.24 23.03 -5.95
N TYR A 96 -6.52 22.45 -6.91
CA TYR A 96 -5.27 22.99 -7.47
C TYR A 96 -5.37 23.30 -8.96
N GLU A 97 -6.53 23.07 -9.57
CA GLU A 97 -6.90 23.47 -10.94
C GLU A 97 -7.64 24.80 -10.91
#